data_AF-A0A955YKC4-F1
#
_entry.id   AF-A0A955YKC4-F1
#
_cell.length_a   1.000
_cell.length_b   1.000
_cell.length_c   1.000
_cell.angle_alpha   90.00
_cell.angle_beta   90.00
_cell.angle_gamma   90.00
#
_symmetry.space_group_name_H-M   'P 1'
#
loop_
_entity.id
_entity.type
_entity.pdbx_description
1 polymer ?
#
loop_
_entity_poly.entity_id
_entity_poly.type
_entity_poly.pdbx_seq_one_letter_code
_entity_poly.pdbx_strand_id
1 'polypeptide(L)'
;MLAPLALLVGGCVGSIDDAEQFGPAPECRINLDVEDMFRQRCGTGTCHGNETDDPAAELDLVSPDPGLRIVGTMSTQCDGLMRINPARPDDSFLLEKLEGTPREGCGDRMPLVGYLDQAEIACVRDWVREQARRHQLLDAGVADVGTADMNAADLGTDDGGTP
;
A
#
# COMPACT_ATOMS: atom_id res chain seq x y z
N MET A 1 59.13 -14.66 33.56
CA MET A 1 58.46 -14.65 32.24
C MET A 1 56.96 -14.65 32.50
N LEU A 2 56.31 -13.48 32.45
CA LEU A 2 54.85 -13.35 32.59
C LEU A 2 54.25 -13.32 31.18
N ALA A 3 53.35 -14.25 30.88
CA ALA A 3 52.57 -14.25 29.64
C ALA A 3 51.19 -13.62 29.89
N PRO A 4 50.76 -12.62 29.11
CA PRO A 4 49.43 -12.04 29.24
C PRO A 4 48.39 -12.93 28.55
N LEU A 5 47.32 -13.26 29.27
CA LEU A 5 46.16 -13.97 28.75
C LEU A 5 45.25 -12.94 28.07
N ALA A 6 45.32 -12.84 26.74
CA ALA A 6 44.46 -11.99 25.95
C ALA A 6 43.08 -12.65 25.79
N LEU A 7 42.07 -12.13 26.49
CA LEU A 7 40.66 -12.47 26.27
C LEU A 7 40.17 -11.75 25.01
N LEU A 8 40.05 -12.50 23.91
CA LEU A 8 39.36 -12.06 22.69
C LEU A 8 37.86 -12.20 22.90
N VAL A 9 37.16 -11.10 23.16
CA VAL A 9 35.70 -11.05 23.11
C VAL A 9 35.31 -10.98 21.64
N GLY A 10 35.05 -12.15 21.03
CA GLY A 10 34.40 -12.23 19.72
C GLY A 10 32.93 -11.88 19.88
N GLY A 11 32.56 -10.67 19.45
CA GLY A 11 31.15 -10.35 19.22
C GLY A 11 30.63 -11.19 18.05
N CYS A 12 29.62 -12.03 18.29
CA CYS A 12 28.93 -12.71 17.20
C CYS A 12 28.21 -11.66 16.35
N VAL A 13 28.63 -11.50 15.10
CA VAL A 13 27.78 -10.85 14.10
C VAL A 13 26.65 -11.85 13.80
N GLY A 14 25.40 -11.49 14.12
CA GLY A 14 24.24 -12.32 13.79
C GLY A 14 24.10 -12.43 12.28
N SER A 15 24.04 -13.66 11.76
CA SER A 15 23.76 -13.91 10.35
C SER A 15 22.30 -13.56 10.07
N ILE A 16 22.04 -12.83 8.98
CA ILE A 16 20.67 -12.45 8.54
C ILE A 16 19.99 -13.63 7.79
N ASP A 17 20.60 -14.80 7.80
CA ASP A 17 20.14 -15.97 7.04
C ASP A 17 18.85 -16.58 7.61
N ASP A 18 18.53 -16.31 8.87
CA ASP A 18 17.29 -16.75 9.51
C ASP A 18 16.27 -15.60 9.59
N ALA A 19 15.54 -15.37 8.49
CA ALA A 19 14.40 -14.44 8.47
C ALA A 19 13.33 -14.80 9.52
N GLU A 20 13.20 -16.09 9.84
CA GLU A 20 12.30 -16.60 10.88
C GLU A 20 12.65 -16.10 12.29
N GLN A 21 13.91 -15.70 12.53
CA GLN A 21 14.33 -15.10 13.79
C GLN A 21 13.71 -13.72 14.03
N PHE A 22 13.34 -13.01 12.96
CA PHE A 22 12.72 -11.69 13.03
C PHE A 22 11.19 -11.74 13.16
N GLY A 23 10.60 -12.95 13.15
CA GLY A 23 9.15 -13.13 13.14
C GLY A 23 8.50 -12.69 11.81
N PRO A 24 7.24 -13.07 11.55
CA PRO A 24 6.51 -12.56 10.41
C PRO A 24 6.35 -11.04 10.52
N ALA A 25 6.28 -10.35 9.38
CA ALA A 25 5.90 -8.95 9.34
C ALA A 25 4.60 -8.75 10.15
N PRO A 26 4.43 -7.59 10.81
CA PRO A 26 3.19 -7.31 11.51
C PRO A 26 2.06 -7.26 10.47
N GLU A 27 1.14 -8.21 10.59
CA GLU A 27 -0.09 -8.32 9.80
C GLU A 27 -1.22 -7.54 10.48
N CYS A 28 -2.23 -7.14 9.72
CA CYS A 28 -3.42 -6.51 10.27
C CYS A 28 -4.19 -7.49 11.18
N ARG A 29 -4.14 -7.25 12.49
CA ARG A 29 -4.85 -8.08 13.49
C ARG A 29 -6.01 -7.36 14.17
N ILE A 30 -6.23 -6.11 13.81
CA ILE A 30 -7.36 -5.31 14.27
C ILE A 30 -8.32 -5.12 13.10
N ASN A 31 -9.63 -5.13 13.37
CA ASN A 31 -10.63 -4.85 12.34
C ASN A 31 -10.71 -3.33 12.10
N LEU A 32 -9.70 -2.79 11.44
CA LEU A 32 -9.59 -1.36 11.12
C LEU A 32 -10.11 -1.09 9.71
N ASP A 33 -11.09 -0.20 9.59
CA ASP A 33 -11.41 0.43 8.32
C ASP A 33 -10.36 1.51 8.01
N VAL A 34 -9.44 1.19 7.11
CA VAL A 34 -8.30 2.06 6.77
C VAL A 34 -8.77 3.36 6.11
N GLU A 35 -9.77 3.31 5.24
CA GLU A 35 -10.26 4.50 4.55
C GLU A 35 -11.02 5.42 5.50
N ASP A 36 -11.79 4.84 6.42
CA ASP A 36 -12.44 5.61 7.47
C ASP A 36 -11.45 6.23 8.44
N MET A 37 -10.39 5.49 8.79
CA MET A 37 -9.28 6.03 9.58
C MET A 37 -8.60 7.20 8.86
N PHE A 38 -8.33 7.10 7.56
CA PHE A 38 -7.78 8.22 6.79
C PHE A 38 -8.70 9.44 6.82
N ARG A 39 -10.02 9.25 6.65
CA ARG A 39 -11.00 10.35 6.76
C ARG A 39 -10.93 11.05 8.12
N GLN A 40 -10.88 10.28 9.19
CA GLN A 40 -10.92 10.82 10.56
C GLN A 40 -9.61 11.44 11.02
N ARG A 41 -8.45 10.89 10.60
CA ARG A 41 -7.14 11.23 11.17
C ARG A 41 -6.23 12.02 10.24
N CYS A 42 -6.48 11.99 8.93
CA CYS A 42 -5.63 12.64 7.93
C CYS A 42 -6.41 13.61 7.04
N GLY A 43 -7.67 13.31 6.78
CA GLY A 43 -8.53 13.95 5.80
C GLY A 43 -9.11 15.32 6.18
N THR A 44 -8.53 16.03 7.14
CA THR A 44 -9.09 17.32 7.57
C THR A 44 -8.66 18.45 6.65
N GLY A 45 -9.60 19.20 6.07
CA GLY A 45 -9.37 20.51 5.44
C GLY A 45 -8.07 20.61 4.63
N THR A 46 -7.17 21.51 5.05
CA THR A 46 -5.90 21.79 4.35
C THR A 46 -4.85 20.67 4.46
N CYS A 47 -5.06 19.62 5.24
CA CYS A 47 -4.09 18.52 5.37
C CYS A 47 -4.20 17.57 4.17
N HIS A 48 -5.17 16.65 4.17
CA HIS A 48 -5.38 15.74 3.04
C HIS A 48 -6.87 15.56 2.70
N GLY A 49 -7.60 16.67 2.75
CA GLY A 49 -9.04 16.73 2.52
C GLY A 49 -9.45 17.08 1.09
N ASN A 50 -10.72 17.37 0.90
CA ASN A 50 -11.32 17.83 -0.36
C ASN A 50 -12.15 19.13 -0.19
N GLU A 51 -12.09 19.74 1.00
CA GLU A 51 -12.86 20.92 1.37
C GLU A 51 -12.23 22.23 0.84
N THR A 52 -10.98 22.16 0.36
CA THR A 52 -10.21 23.29 -0.19
C THR A 52 -9.60 22.92 -1.54
N ASP A 53 -9.39 23.91 -2.41
CA ASP A 53 -8.79 23.71 -3.74
C ASP A 53 -7.28 23.35 -3.72
N ASP A 54 -6.61 23.52 -2.58
CA ASP A 54 -5.17 23.29 -2.41
C ASP A 54 -4.86 22.53 -1.09
N PRO A 55 -5.25 21.24 -0.98
CA PRO A 55 -4.89 20.42 0.18
C PRO A 55 -3.39 20.13 0.15
N ALA A 56 -2.78 19.90 1.32
CA ALA A 56 -1.34 19.65 1.38
C ALA A 56 -0.94 18.45 0.51
N ALA A 57 0.15 18.65 -0.22
CA ALA A 57 0.69 17.71 -1.19
C ALA A 57 -0.28 17.33 -2.33
N GLU A 58 -1.32 18.13 -2.60
CA GLU A 58 -2.32 17.85 -3.65
C GLU A 58 -2.93 16.44 -3.46
N LEU A 59 -3.21 16.09 -2.20
CA LEU A 59 -3.63 14.75 -1.81
C LEU A 59 -5.00 14.80 -1.11
N ASP A 60 -5.98 14.17 -1.74
CA ASP A 60 -7.31 13.94 -1.19
C ASP A 60 -7.43 12.49 -0.70
N LEU A 61 -7.61 12.30 0.61
CA LEU A 61 -7.86 10.99 1.23
C LEU A 61 -9.32 10.79 1.68
N VAL A 62 -10.20 11.77 1.43
CA VAL A 62 -11.59 11.75 1.92
C VAL A 62 -12.60 11.37 0.85
N SER A 63 -12.36 11.72 -0.40
CA SER A 63 -13.24 11.31 -1.50
C SER A 63 -13.22 9.79 -1.66
N PRO A 64 -14.32 9.18 -2.12
CA PRO A 64 -14.43 7.74 -2.29
C PRO A 64 -13.24 7.11 -3.05
N ASP A 65 -12.93 5.87 -2.68
CA ASP A 65 -11.86 5.05 -3.28
C ASP A 65 -10.49 5.75 -3.37
N PRO A 66 -9.95 6.30 -2.26
CA PRO A 66 -8.65 6.98 -2.28
C PRO A 66 -7.52 6.08 -2.79
N GLY A 67 -7.60 4.77 -2.55
CA GLY A 67 -6.62 3.79 -3.02
C GLY A 67 -6.41 3.83 -4.53
N LEU A 68 -7.50 3.82 -5.31
CA LEU A 68 -7.46 3.87 -6.79
C LEU A 68 -6.86 5.16 -7.32
N ARG A 69 -6.97 6.26 -6.56
CA ARG A 69 -6.48 7.58 -6.96
C ARG A 69 -5.00 7.80 -6.64
N ILE A 70 -4.42 7.04 -5.71
CA ILE A 70 -3.03 7.26 -5.25
C ILE A 70 -2.08 6.12 -5.61
N VAL A 71 -2.60 4.95 -5.98
CA VAL A 71 -1.79 3.85 -6.53
C VAL A 71 -1.19 4.24 -7.87
N GLY A 72 0.10 3.93 -8.04
CA GLY A 72 0.85 4.26 -9.27
C GLY A 72 1.14 5.76 -9.45
N THR A 73 0.70 6.62 -8.54
CA THR A 73 0.85 8.08 -8.64
C THR A 73 2.14 8.53 -7.97
N MET A 74 2.90 9.42 -8.63
CA MET A 74 4.11 10.00 -8.06
C MET A 74 3.79 10.91 -6.88
N SER A 75 4.70 10.93 -5.89
CA SER A 75 4.65 11.88 -4.79
C SER A 75 5.03 13.27 -5.29
N THR A 76 4.25 14.29 -4.90
CA THR A 76 4.59 15.71 -5.10
C THR A 76 5.64 16.21 -4.10
N GLN A 77 5.87 15.43 -3.03
CA GLN A 77 6.74 15.79 -1.91
C GLN A 77 8.10 15.07 -1.93
N CYS A 78 8.27 14.07 -2.79
CA CYS A 78 9.48 13.25 -2.82
C CYS A 78 9.73 12.67 -4.21
N ASP A 79 10.74 13.21 -4.89
CA ASP A 79 11.06 12.83 -6.26
C ASP A 79 11.38 11.33 -6.39
N GLY A 80 10.79 10.72 -7.42
CA GLY A 80 11.03 9.31 -7.77
C GLY A 80 10.34 8.30 -6.86
N LEU A 81 9.53 8.75 -5.89
CA LEU A 81 8.68 7.87 -5.10
C LEU A 81 7.23 7.91 -5.55
N MET A 82 6.56 6.76 -5.50
CA MET A 82 5.11 6.67 -5.65
C MET A 82 4.42 6.72 -4.30
N ARG A 83 3.26 7.37 -4.23
CA ARG A 83 2.40 7.42 -3.03
C ARG A 83 2.07 6.00 -2.57
N ILE A 84 1.55 5.17 -3.49
CA ILE A 84 1.57 3.71 -3.39
C ILE A 84 2.28 3.16 -4.62
N ASN A 85 3.32 2.37 -4.40
CA ASN A 85 4.07 1.70 -5.45
C ASN A 85 3.41 0.36 -5.79
N PRO A 86 2.76 0.20 -6.96
CA PRO A 86 2.06 -1.03 -7.29
C PRO A 86 3.00 -2.21 -7.52
N ALA A 87 4.25 -1.98 -7.96
CA ALA A 87 5.21 -3.04 -8.21
C ALA A 87 5.92 -3.52 -6.94
N ARG A 88 6.15 -2.60 -5.99
CA ARG A 88 6.78 -2.88 -4.69
C ARG A 88 6.00 -2.19 -3.57
N PRO A 89 4.87 -2.77 -3.11
CA PRO A 89 3.93 -2.09 -2.21
C PRO A 89 4.55 -1.71 -0.86
N ASP A 90 5.47 -2.53 -0.35
CA ASP A 90 6.19 -2.24 0.90
C ASP A 90 7.17 -1.06 0.77
N ASP A 91 7.55 -0.66 -0.46
CA ASP A 91 8.39 0.50 -0.77
C ASP A 91 7.55 1.77 -1.07
N SER A 92 6.30 1.81 -0.61
CA SER A 92 5.39 2.94 -0.83
C SER A 92 5.71 4.12 0.07
N PHE A 93 5.71 5.34 -0.49
CA PHE A 93 5.96 6.56 0.27
C PHE A 93 4.95 6.77 1.41
N LEU A 94 3.70 6.34 1.22
CA LEU A 94 2.69 6.35 2.27
C LEU A 94 3.18 5.65 3.56
N LEU A 95 3.84 4.50 3.43
CA LEU A 95 4.34 3.74 4.59
C LEU A 95 5.52 4.44 5.26
N GLU A 96 6.47 5.00 4.48
CA GLU A 96 7.58 5.79 5.03
C GLU A 96 7.06 6.97 5.89
N LYS A 97 6.00 7.64 5.42
CA LYS A 97 5.38 8.76 6.14
C LYS A 97 4.72 8.30 7.45
N LEU A 98 4.05 7.16 7.48
CA LEU A 98 3.40 6.64 8.68
C LEU A 98 4.41 6.12 9.73
N GLU A 99 5.47 5.48 9.26
CA GLU A 99 6.53 4.91 10.10
C GLU A 99 7.50 5.97 10.64
N GLY A 100 7.49 7.17 10.05
CA GLY A 100 8.40 8.25 10.46
C GLY A 100 9.81 8.07 9.93
N THR A 101 9.94 7.38 8.81
CA THR A 101 11.19 7.12 8.10
C THR A 101 11.22 7.74 6.70
N PRO A 102 10.58 8.91 6.42
CA PRO A 102 10.65 9.50 5.10
C PRO A 102 12.10 9.86 4.77
N ARG A 103 12.45 9.74 3.49
CA ARG A 103 13.75 10.18 2.99
C ARG A 103 14.02 11.63 3.35
N GLU A 104 15.30 11.97 3.49
CA GLU A 104 15.72 13.34 3.75
C GLU A 104 15.13 14.32 2.71
N GLY A 105 14.52 15.41 3.19
CA GLY A 105 13.86 16.39 2.34
C GLY A 105 12.41 16.06 1.96
N CYS A 106 11.89 14.87 2.27
CA CYS A 106 10.54 14.44 1.89
C CYS A 106 9.46 14.74 2.96
N GLY A 107 9.73 15.73 3.81
CA GLY A 107 8.86 16.22 4.89
C GLY A 107 8.74 15.28 6.10
N ASP A 108 7.84 15.60 7.01
CA ASP A 108 7.76 14.95 8.33
C ASP A 108 6.92 13.67 8.38
N ARG A 109 7.01 12.94 9.50
CA ARG A 109 6.11 11.84 9.83
C ARG A 109 4.65 12.29 9.81
N MET A 110 3.77 11.45 9.28
CA MET A 110 2.32 11.64 9.28
C MET A 110 1.60 10.52 10.08
N PRO A 111 0.41 10.81 10.66
CA PRO A 111 -0.13 12.16 10.85
C PRO A 111 0.78 12.99 11.77
N LEU A 112 0.80 14.32 11.65
CA LEU A 112 1.69 15.18 12.46
C LEU A 112 1.47 14.99 13.98
N VAL A 113 0.23 14.70 14.36
CA VAL A 113 -0.19 14.43 15.72
C VAL A 113 -1.02 13.15 15.77
N GLY A 114 -0.92 12.42 16.88
CA GLY A 114 -1.65 11.16 17.05
C GLY A 114 -1.17 10.09 16.08
N TYR A 115 0.13 9.79 16.11
CA TYR A 115 0.75 8.74 15.30
C TYR A 115 -0.01 7.42 15.39
N LEU A 116 0.00 6.69 14.29
CA LEU A 116 -0.50 5.34 14.25
C LEU A 116 0.45 4.40 15.01
N ASP A 117 -0.13 3.44 15.72
CA ASP A 117 0.63 2.34 16.31
C ASP A 117 0.97 1.27 15.25
N GLN A 118 1.77 0.27 15.65
CA GLN A 118 2.22 -0.75 14.71
C GLN A 118 1.10 -1.69 14.24
N ALA A 119 0.02 -1.86 15.02
CA ALA A 119 -1.12 -2.66 14.60
C ALA A 119 -1.97 -1.92 13.56
N GLU A 120 -2.14 -0.61 13.72
CA GLU A 120 -2.78 0.26 12.74
C GLU A 120 -1.94 0.34 11.44
N ILE A 121 -0.62 0.53 11.55
CA ILE A 121 0.28 0.57 10.38
C ILE A 121 0.27 -0.76 9.63
N ALA A 122 0.22 -1.89 10.34
CA ALA A 122 0.07 -3.21 9.71
C ALA A 122 -1.21 -3.30 8.86
N CYS A 123 -2.33 -2.77 9.35
CA CYS A 123 -3.56 -2.67 8.58
C CYS A 123 -3.45 -1.77 7.36
N VAL A 124 -2.75 -0.64 7.46
CA VAL A 124 -2.48 0.20 6.30
C VAL A 124 -1.59 -0.52 5.28
N ARG A 125 -0.58 -1.27 5.74
CA ARG A 125 0.31 -2.07 4.87
C ARG A 125 -0.46 -3.13 4.08
N ASP A 126 -1.35 -3.86 4.73
CA ASP A 126 -2.20 -4.85 4.06
C ASP A 126 -3.16 -4.20 3.07
N TRP A 127 -3.74 -3.05 3.44
CA TRP A 127 -4.56 -2.25 2.52
C TRP A 127 -3.75 -1.76 1.32
N VAL A 128 -2.51 -1.29 1.50
CA VAL A 128 -1.60 -0.87 0.42
C VAL A 128 -1.31 -2.02 -0.55
N ARG A 129 -1.02 -3.22 -0.04
CA ARG A 129 -0.81 -4.43 -0.84
C ARG A 129 -2.05 -4.80 -1.64
N GLU A 130 -3.23 -4.69 -1.04
CA GLU A 130 -4.50 -4.90 -1.73
C GLU A 130 -4.75 -3.88 -2.84
N GLN A 131 -4.49 -2.58 -2.61
CA GLN A 131 -4.61 -1.55 -3.65
C GLN A 131 -3.64 -1.80 -4.81
N ALA A 132 -2.40 -2.18 -4.51
CA ALA A 132 -1.42 -2.54 -5.53
C ALA A 132 -1.88 -3.75 -6.37
N ARG A 133 -2.41 -4.80 -5.73
CA ARG A 133 -2.97 -5.96 -6.43
C ARG A 133 -4.15 -5.56 -7.32
N ARG A 134 -5.07 -4.73 -6.83
CA ARG A 134 -6.20 -4.21 -7.61
C ARG A 134 -5.73 -3.45 -8.85
N HIS A 135 -4.74 -2.56 -8.69
CA HIS A 135 -4.16 -1.82 -9.81
C HIS A 135 -3.58 -2.75 -10.88
N GLN A 136 -2.79 -3.75 -10.48
CA GLN A 136 -2.23 -4.73 -11.41
C GLN A 136 -3.31 -5.53 -12.15
N LEU A 137 -4.42 -5.87 -11.49
CA LEU A 137 -5.54 -6.56 -12.14
C LEU A 137 -6.27 -5.68 -13.16
N LEU A 138 -6.42 -4.39 -12.87
CA LEU A 138 -6.99 -3.43 -13.81
C LEU A 138 -6.06 -3.24 -15.03
N ASP A 139 -4.75 -3.17 -14.81
CA ASP A 139 -3.75 -3.04 -15.87
C ASP A 139 -3.61 -4.31 -16.73
N ALA A 140 -3.76 -5.49 -16.11
CA ALA A 140 -3.81 -6.78 -16.81
C ALA A 140 -5.14 -7.01 -17.55
N GLY A 141 -6.09 -6.07 -17.44
CA GLY A 141 -7.52 -6.26 -17.66
C GLY A 141 -8.12 -5.87 -19.01
N VAL A 142 -7.34 -5.77 -20.09
CA VAL A 142 -7.87 -6.16 -21.43
C VAL A 142 -7.50 -7.63 -21.66
N ALA A 143 -8.07 -8.51 -20.83
CA ALA A 143 -8.10 -9.94 -21.04
C ALA A 143 -9.28 -10.53 -20.26
N ASP A 144 -10.47 -10.44 -20.88
CA ASP A 144 -11.58 -11.39 -20.80
C ASP A 144 -11.77 -12.10 -19.44
N VAL A 145 -12.35 -11.39 -18.47
CA VAL A 145 -13.17 -12.08 -17.46
C VAL A 145 -14.48 -12.44 -18.13
N GLY A 146 -14.48 -13.65 -18.68
CA GLY A 146 -15.62 -14.26 -19.34
C GLY A 146 -16.86 -14.14 -18.48
N THR A 147 -17.89 -13.56 -19.08
CA THR A 147 -19.28 -13.85 -18.79
C THR A 147 -19.51 -15.35 -19.07
N ALA A 148 -19.08 -16.21 -18.14
CA ALA A 148 -19.68 -17.52 -18.02
C ALA A 148 -21.12 -17.31 -17.49
N ASP A 149 -22.07 -17.83 -18.26
CA ASP A 149 -23.51 -17.89 -17.99
C ASP A 149 -24.34 -16.61 -18.17
N MET A 150 -24.54 -16.23 -19.43
CA MET A 150 -25.84 -15.74 -19.91
C MET A 150 -26.20 -16.52 -21.17
N ASN A 151 -27.03 -17.55 -20.99
CA ASN A 151 -27.77 -18.32 -21.99
C ASN A 151 -27.50 -17.99 -23.46
N ALA A 152 -26.88 -18.95 -24.15
CA ALA A 152 -27.06 -19.14 -25.59
C ALA A 152 -28.54 -19.43 -25.87
N ALA A 153 -29.33 -18.38 -26.09
CA ALA A 153 -30.49 -18.46 -26.96
C ALA A 153 -29.97 -18.29 -28.39
N ASP A 154 -29.58 -19.44 -28.93
CA ASP A 154 -29.19 -19.68 -30.32
C ASP A 154 -30.20 -19.08 -31.30
N LEU A 155 -29.72 -18.19 -32.15
CA LEU A 155 -30.42 -17.67 -33.33
C LEU A 155 -29.83 -18.37 -34.56
N GLY A 156 -30.67 -19.19 -35.21
CA GLY A 156 -30.40 -19.84 -36.50
C GLY A 156 -30.62 -21.34 -36.38
N THR A 157 -31.36 -22.05 -37.22
CA THR A 157 -31.56 -21.92 -38.67
C THR A 157 -32.74 -22.83 -39.03
N ASP A 158 -33.70 -22.35 -39.81
CA ASP A 158 -34.76 -23.19 -40.40
C ASP A 158 -34.50 -23.30 -41.91
N ASP A 159 -33.85 -24.40 -42.30
CA ASP A 159 -33.61 -24.81 -43.69
C ASP A 159 -34.41 -26.07 -44.01
N GLY A 160 -35.32 -25.97 -44.99
CA GLY A 160 -35.99 -27.11 -45.63
C GLY A 160 -37.45 -26.77 -45.96
N GLY A 161 -38.00 -26.97 -47.15
CA GLY A 161 -37.63 -27.71 -48.33
C GLY A 161 -38.92 -27.83 -49.17
N THR A 162 -38.78 -27.79 -50.49
CA THR A 162 -39.88 -27.85 -51.48
C THR A 162 -40.75 -29.11 -51.34
N PRO A 163 -41.97 -29.05 -51.89
CA PRO A 163 -42.26 -29.98 -53.00
C PRO A 163 -42.62 -29.27 -54.31
#